data_AF-A0A428UKX2-F1
#
_entry.id   AF-A0A428UKX2-F1
#
_cell.length_a   1.000
_cell.length_b   1.000
_cell.length_c   1.000
_cell.angle_alpha   90.00
_cell.angle_beta   90.00
_cell.angle_gamma   90.00
#
_symmetry.space_group_name_H-M   'P 1'
#
loop_
_entity.id
_entity.type
_entity.pdbx_description
1 polymer ?
#
loop_
_entity_poly.entity_id
_entity_poly.type
_entity_poly.pdbx_seq_one_letter_code
_entity_poly.pdbx_strand_id
1 'polypeptide(L)'
;MLIVKPTYPTPLSPAEINSALVMPYTAYTIMGKGGVVAVLLMVFQAITSAMSSELETVAVTSLVTYDFYRSYINPEATGEKLVFISHIAVVSFGLLTACVAVGLTYAGFSVTFIVTAIGILIDGAVIPSACTLFWKKQSKYAIVLVPIISSLASISTWIGVAYHKHGTVTITTLSDFIPTVAGNMLALTAPIILTPLITYLKPENYDFEKFKELQQVDDSGFDVKAQTEGVALKTAQERTEAELVNLQSIEKELYVARNYALGAALFIAISLTILWPIPMYGTSYVFSKQFFTGWIVVTFIWAFFGAIVVTLLPIFRESKGNLPLLPCCYHKEISIGMSRQPDEAIM
;
A
#
# COMPACT_ATOMS: atom_id res chain seq x y z
N MET A 1 23.60 34.81 -8.93
CA MET A 1 23.38 33.39 -9.29
C MET A 1 22.24 33.35 -10.28
N LEU A 2 22.54 33.39 -11.59
CA LEU A 2 21.51 33.34 -12.63
C LEU A 2 20.90 31.94 -12.60
N ILE A 3 19.61 31.85 -12.32
CA ILE A 3 18.83 30.62 -12.45
C ILE A 3 18.87 30.23 -13.93
N VAL A 4 19.79 29.34 -14.29
CA VAL A 4 19.82 28.72 -15.61
C VAL A 4 18.59 27.82 -15.68
N LYS A 5 17.51 28.36 -16.24
CA LYS A 5 16.32 27.58 -16.54
C LYS A 5 16.67 26.70 -17.76
N PRO A 6 16.77 25.37 -17.62
CA PRO A 6 17.31 24.47 -18.66
C PRO A 6 16.48 24.46 -19.94
N THR A 7 15.21 24.89 -19.89
CA THR A 7 14.31 24.96 -21.04
C THR A 7 13.70 26.35 -21.28
N TYR A 8 13.94 27.37 -20.46
CA TYR A 8 13.30 28.68 -20.70
C TYR A 8 13.89 29.38 -21.94
N PRO A 9 13.06 29.96 -22.84
CA PRO A 9 11.63 30.25 -22.68
C PRO A 9 10.67 29.15 -23.17
N THR A 10 11.17 28.03 -23.68
CA THR A 10 10.33 26.92 -24.18
C THR A 10 9.68 26.14 -23.02
N PRO A 11 8.35 25.92 -23.04
CA PRO A 11 7.71 25.01 -22.09
C PRO A 11 8.21 23.58 -22.30
N LEU A 12 8.12 22.75 -21.27
CA LEU A 12 8.41 21.32 -21.39
C LEU A 12 7.52 20.70 -22.46
N SER A 13 8.10 19.86 -23.31
CA SER A 13 7.34 19.15 -24.32
C SER A 13 6.35 18.17 -23.67
N PRO A 14 5.22 17.86 -24.32
CA PRO A 14 4.28 16.86 -23.80
C PRO A 14 4.93 15.49 -23.54
N ALA A 15 5.95 15.12 -24.34
CA ALA A 15 6.70 13.89 -24.16
C ALA A 15 7.49 13.86 -22.84
N GLU A 16 8.12 14.98 -22.47
CA GLU A 16 8.88 15.10 -21.22
C GLU A 16 7.96 15.11 -19.99
N ILE A 17 6.79 15.75 -20.10
CA ILE A 17 5.78 15.75 -19.05
C ILE A 17 5.24 14.34 -18.84
N ASN A 18 4.87 13.64 -19.92
CA ASN A 18 4.37 12.26 -19.86
C ASN A 18 5.42 11.25 -19.37
N SER A 19 6.70 11.59 -19.52
CA SER A 19 7.83 10.81 -18.98
C SER A 19 8.19 11.18 -17.54
N ALA A 20 7.36 11.98 -16.85
CA ALA A 20 7.55 12.43 -15.48
C ALA A 20 8.88 13.19 -15.21
N LEU A 21 9.44 13.85 -16.24
CA LEU A 21 10.73 14.55 -16.12
C LEU A 21 10.65 15.91 -15.40
N VAL A 22 9.43 16.35 -15.04
CA VAL A 22 9.18 17.64 -14.38
C VAL A 22 10.02 17.80 -13.10
N MET A 23 10.09 16.76 -12.27
CA MET A 23 10.84 16.78 -11.01
C MET A 23 12.37 16.87 -11.24
N PRO A 24 13.00 16.00 -12.07
CA PRO A 24 14.40 16.14 -12.43
C PRO A 24 14.78 17.51 -13.00
N TYR A 25 13.97 18.07 -13.91
CA TYR A 25 14.20 19.40 -14.49
C TYR A 25 14.11 20.50 -13.43
N THR A 26 13.16 20.39 -12.50
CA THR A 26 13.03 21.33 -11.38
C THR A 26 14.22 21.24 -10.43
N ALA A 27 14.69 20.03 -10.10
CA ALA A 27 15.88 19.85 -9.27
C ALA A 27 17.14 20.43 -9.94
N TYR A 28 17.28 20.30 -11.26
CA TYR A 28 18.37 20.93 -12.01
C TYR A 28 18.33 22.46 -11.89
N THR A 29 17.14 23.07 -11.97
CA THR A 29 17.01 24.54 -11.85
C THR A 29 17.39 25.08 -10.48
N ILE A 30 17.10 24.34 -9.40
CA ILE A 30 17.26 24.80 -8.02
C ILE A 30 18.66 24.47 -7.50
N MET A 31 19.13 23.23 -7.73
CA MET A 31 20.35 22.68 -7.11
C MET A 31 21.42 22.29 -8.14
N GLY A 32 21.23 22.61 -9.43
CA GLY A 32 22.15 22.28 -10.51
C GLY A 32 22.31 20.78 -10.72
N LYS A 33 23.49 20.36 -11.20
CA LYS A 33 23.82 18.94 -11.45
C LYS A 33 23.67 18.07 -10.19
N GLY A 34 24.01 18.60 -9.01
CA GLY A 34 23.88 17.89 -7.74
C GLY A 34 22.42 17.55 -7.40
N GLY A 35 21.48 18.43 -7.73
CA GLY A 35 20.04 18.17 -7.56
C GLY A 35 19.54 16.99 -8.39
N VAL A 36 19.99 16.88 -9.63
CA VAL A 36 19.60 15.77 -10.51
C VAL A 36 20.13 14.44 -9.99
N VAL A 37 21.38 14.41 -9.49
CA VAL A 37 21.94 13.20 -8.85
C VAL A 37 21.16 12.83 -7.59
N ALA A 38 20.77 13.81 -6.77
CA ALA A 38 19.94 13.56 -5.60
C ALA A 38 18.55 12.96 -5.97
N VAL A 39 17.89 13.48 -7.01
CA VAL A 39 16.63 12.92 -7.51
C VAL A 39 16.83 11.49 -8.03
N LEU A 40 17.91 11.22 -8.76
CA LEU A 40 18.21 9.88 -9.25
C LEU A 40 18.40 8.88 -8.10
N LEU A 41 19.18 9.26 -7.07
CA LEU A 41 19.39 8.43 -5.88
C LEU A 41 18.09 8.22 -5.11
N MET A 42 17.29 9.27 -4.94
CA MET A 42 15.98 9.19 -4.28
C MET A 42 15.04 8.23 -5.02
N VAL A 43 14.94 8.32 -6.35
CA VAL A 43 14.11 7.42 -7.16
C VAL A 43 14.63 5.97 -7.07
N PHE A 44 15.94 5.77 -7.17
CA PHE A 44 16.55 4.44 -7.04
C PHE A 44 16.27 3.81 -5.68
N GLN A 45 16.43 4.58 -4.60
CA GLN A 45 16.12 4.13 -3.24
C GLN A 45 14.63 3.88 -3.04
N ALA A 46 13.75 4.73 -3.58
CA ALA A 46 12.31 4.54 -3.50
C ALA A 46 11.86 3.25 -4.20
N ILE A 47 12.38 2.97 -5.40
CA ILE A 47 12.06 1.74 -6.15
C ILE A 47 12.61 0.52 -5.42
N THR A 48 13.87 0.57 -4.96
CA THR A 48 14.48 -0.55 -4.24
C THR A 48 13.73 -0.84 -2.93
N SER A 49 13.32 0.20 -2.21
CA SER A 49 12.53 0.07 -0.98
C SER A 49 11.14 -0.51 -1.24
N ALA A 50 10.45 -0.08 -2.31
CA ALA A 50 9.16 -0.66 -2.69
C ALA A 50 9.29 -2.15 -3.03
N MET A 51 10.28 -2.51 -3.86
CA MET A 51 10.54 -3.90 -4.27
C MET A 51 11.00 -4.79 -3.11
N SER A 52 11.77 -4.25 -2.15
CA SER A 52 12.22 -4.97 -0.96
C SER A 52 11.23 -4.89 0.19
N SER A 53 10.12 -4.17 0.04
CA SER A 53 9.17 -3.99 1.13
C SER A 53 8.65 -5.37 1.54
N GLU A 54 8.75 -5.64 2.84
CA GLU A 54 8.36 -6.94 3.39
C GLU A 54 6.88 -7.21 3.10
N LEU A 55 6.02 -6.18 3.12
CA LEU A 55 4.60 -6.35 2.81
C LEU A 55 4.35 -6.83 1.37
N GLU A 56 5.00 -6.26 0.36
CA GLU A 56 4.75 -6.63 -1.04
C GLU A 56 5.35 -8.00 -1.36
N THR A 57 6.61 -8.23 -0.95
CA THR A 57 7.30 -9.51 -1.19
C THR A 57 6.71 -10.64 -0.37
N VAL A 58 6.36 -10.43 0.90
CA VAL A 58 5.69 -11.44 1.74
C VAL A 58 4.28 -11.73 1.22
N ALA A 59 3.52 -10.74 0.73
CA ALA A 59 2.19 -10.99 0.18
C ALA A 59 2.24 -11.85 -1.09
N VAL A 60 3.15 -11.54 -2.03
CA VAL A 60 3.29 -12.33 -3.26
C VAL A 60 3.81 -13.73 -2.96
N THR A 61 4.81 -13.83 -2.07
CA THR A 61 5.37 -15.13 -1.72
C THR A 61 4.39 -15.97 -0.93
N SER A 62 3.67 -15.42 0.05
CA SER A 62 2.70 -16.15 0.86
C SER A 62 1.51 -16.65 0.04
N LEU A 63 1.07 -15.86 -0.94
CA LEU A 63 0.07 -16.28 -1.91
C LEU A 63 0.56 -17.49 -2.71
N VAL A 64 1.80 -17.47 -3.21
CA VAL A 64 2.33 -18.60 -3.98
C VAL A 64 2.60 -19.82 -3.09
N THR A 65 3.14 -19.62 -1.88
CA THR A 65 3.57 -20.72 -1.01
C THR A 65 2.44 -21.32 -0.19
N TYR A 66 1.64 -20.51 0.51
CA TYR A 66 0.58 -20.99 1.39
C TYR A 66 -0.75 -21.14 0.63
N ASP A 67 -1.14 -20.14 -0.16
CA ASP A 67 -2.46 -20.17 -0.81
C ASP A 67 -2.49 -21.09 -2.04
N PHE A 68 -1.40 -21.18 -2.80
CA PHE A 68 -1.31 -22.07 -3.97
C PHE A 68 -0.57 -23.38 -3.67
N TYR A 69 0.71 -23.31 -3.34
CA TYR A 69 1.55 -24.52 -3.27
C TYR A 69 1.13 -25.45 -2.14
N ARG A 70 1.01 -24.95 -0.91
CA ARG A 70 0.60 -25.76 0.23
C ARG A 70 -0.85 -26.20 0.10
N SER A 71 -1.77 -25.32 -0.29
CA SER A 71 -3.19 -25.66 -0.33
C SER A 71 -3.58 -26.63 -1.46
N TYR A 72 -2.92 -26.57 -2.63
CA TYR A 72 -3.33 -27.36 -3.79
C TYR A 72 -2.30 -28.38 -4.30
N ILE A 73 -0.99 -28.15 -4.10
CA ILE A 73 0.06 -29.01 -4.68
C ILE A 73 0.60 -29.98 -3.63
N ASN A 74 0.99 -29.49 -2.46
CA ASN A 74 1.54 -30.31 -1.39
C ASN A 74 1.11 -29.80 0.01
N PRO A 75 -0.03 -30.30 0.54
CA PRO A 75 -0.54 -29.95 1.87
C PRO A 75 0.41 -30.25 3.02
N GLU A 76 1.29 -31.24 2.87
CA GLU A 76 2.28 -31.64 3.89
C GLU A 76 3.69 -31.10 3.61
N ALA A 77 3.80 -30.01 2.84
CA ALA A 77 5.09 -29.38 2.56
C ALA A 77 5.80 -28.95 3.86
N THR A 78 7.06 -29.37 4.02
CA THR A 78 7.94 -28.99 5.12
C THR A 78 8.43 -27.53 4.97
N GLY A 79 8.75 -26.86 6.08
CA GLY A 79 9.17 -25.45 6.10
C GLY A 79 10.32 -25.13 5.15
N GLU A 80 11.34 -25.99 5.05
CA GLU A 80 12.49 -25.81 4.16
C GLU A 80 12.09 -25.75 2.67
N LYS A 81 11.15 -26.61 2.24
CA LYS A 81 10.62 -26.58 0.87
C LYS A 81 9.77 -25.33 0.62
N LEU A 82 9.06 -24.86 1.65
CA LEU A 82 8.26 -23.65 1.58
C LEU A 82 9.12 -22.39 1.42
N VAL A 83 10.23 -22.31 2.15
CA VAL A 83 11.25 -21.26 2.01
C VAL A 83 11.85 -21.28 0.60
N PHE A 84 12.21 -22.45 0.08
CA PHE A 84 12.78 -22.56 -1.27
C PHE A 84 11.82 -22.05 -2.36
N ILE A 85 10.54 -22.41 -2.25
CA ILE A 85 9.51 -21.97 -3.21
C ILE A 85 9.24 -20.47 -3.07
N SER A 86 9.30 -19.92 -1.85
CA SER A 86 9.23 -18.48 -1.62
C SER A 86 10.32 -17.74 -2.41
N HIS A 87 11.58 -18.18 -2.32
CA HIS A 87 12.69 -17.57 -3.05
C HIS A 87 12.48 -17.62 -4.57
N ILE A 88 12.00 -18.75 -5.09
CA ILE A 88 11.66 -18.87 -6.53
C ILE A 88 10.54 -17.88 -6.90
N ALA A 89 9.52 -17.75 -6.05
CA ALA A 89 8.40 -16.84 -6.29
C ALA A 89 8.86 -15.38 -6.34
N VAL A 90 9.74 -14.94 -5.43
CA VAL A 90 10.30 -13.57 -5.45
C VAL A 90 11.05 -13.29 -6.75
N VAL A 91 11.98 -14.16 -7.13
CA VAL A 91 12.80 -13.97 -8.35
C VAL A 91 11.92 -13.98 -9.60
N SER A 92 10.97 -14.90 -9.66
CA SER A 92 10.04 -15.02 -10.79
C SER A 92 9.13 -13.80 -10.91
N PHE A 93 8.61 -13.30 -9.79
CA PHE A 93 7.80 -12.10 -9.76
C PHE A 93 8.59 -10.86 -10.18
N GLY A 94 9.81 -10.67 -9.66
CA GLY A 94 10.69 -9.56 -10.05
C GLY A 94 11.03 -9.57 -11.54
N LEU A 95 11.29 -10.74 -12.12
CA LEU A 95 11.53 -10.87 -13.56
C LEU A 95 10.25 -10.56 -14.36
N LEU A 96 9.10 -11.07 -13.93
CA LEU A 96 7.82 -10.84 -14.58
C LEU A 96 7.44 -9.35 -14.60
N THR A 97 7.55 -8.66 -13.46
CA THR A 97 7.25 -7.23 -13.36
C THR A 97 8.21 -6.40 -14.21
N ALA A 98 9.50 -6.74 -14.24
CA ALA A 98 10.47 -6.10 -15.13
C ALA A 98 10.11 -6.32 -16.62
N CYS A 99 9.74 -7.54 -17.01
CA CYS A 99 9.30 -7.83 -18.37
C CYS A 99 8.03 -7.05 -18.77
N VAL A 100 7.03 -6.99 -17.89
CA VAL A 100 5.80 -6.22 -18.13
C VAL A 100 6.09 -4.73 -18.23
N ALA A 101 6.94 -4.19 -17.35
CA ALA A 101 7.32 -2.77 -17.38
C ALA A 101 8.04 -2.38 -18.69
N VAL A 102 8.98 -3.22 -19.15
CA VAL A 102 9.65 -3.02 -20.46
C VAL A 102 8.63 -3.12 -21.60
N GLY A 103 7.75 -4.12 -21.57
CA GLY A 103 6.70 -4.31 -22.58
C GLY A 103 5.76 -3.10 -22.70
N LEU A 104 5.30 -2.57 -21.56
CA LEU A 104 4.43 -1.38 -21.52
C LEU A 104 5.15 -0.13 -22.03
N THR A 105 6.44 0.02 -21.71
CA THR A 105 7.26 1.14 -22.18
C THR A 105 7.43 1.09 -23.70
N TYR A 106 7.70 -0.09 -24.28
CA TYR A 106 7.79 -0.27 -25.74
C TYR A 106 6.44 -0.12 -26.45
N ALA A 107 5.34 -0.47 -25.79
CA ALA A 107 3.98 -0.27 -26.31
C ALA A 107 3.54 1.21 -26.32
N GLY A 108 4.36 2.12 -25.78
CA GLY A 108 4.10 3.56 -25.79
C GLY A 108 3.19 4.05 -24.66
N PHE A 109 2.98 3.24 -23.62
CA PHE A 109 2.26 3.70 -22.43
C PHE A 109 3.12 4.65 -21.60
N SER A 110 2.55 5.79 -21.22
CA SER A 110 3.22 6.74 -20.32
C SER A 110 3.10 6.30 -18.87
N VAL A 111 4.03 6.74 -18.02
CA VAL A 111 3.96 6.49 -16.57
C VAL A 111 2.66 7.08 -16.00
N THR A 112 2.27 8.28 -16.46
CA THR A 112 1.01 8.91 -16.06
C THR A 112 -0.20 8.05 -16.40
N PHE A 113 -0.24 7.45 -17.60
CA PHE A 113 -1.34 6.58 -18.00
C PHE A 113 -1.46 5.36 -17.07
N ILE A 114 -0.34 4.71 -16.76
CA ILE A 114 -0.34 3.52 -15.90
C ILE A 114 -0.85 3.87 -14.50
N VAL A 115 -0.35 4.97 -13.93
CA VAL A 115 -0.72 5.45 -12.59
C VAL A 115 -2.20 5.84 -12.52
N THR A 116 -2.79 6.37 -13.58
CA THR A 116 -4.22 6.75 -13.56
C THR A 116 -5.16 5.62 -13.96
N ALA A 117 -4.69 4.64 -14.74
CA ALA A 117 -5.48 3.48 -15.16
C ALA A 117 -5.57 2.39 -14.08
N ILE A 118 -4.58 2.28 -13.18
CA ILE A 118 -4.55 1.23 -12.14
C ILE A 118 -5.79 1.25 -11.24
N GLY A 119 -6.26 2.44 -10.85
CA GLY A 119 -7.45 2.58 -10.00
C GLY A 119 -8.73 2.06 -10.66
N ILE A 120 -8.86 2.24 -11.98
CA ILE A 120 -9.99 1.74 -12.78
C ILE A 120 -10.11 0.21 -12.66
N LEU A 121 -8.97 -0.49 -12.57
CA LEU A 121 -8.92 -1.95 -12.55
C LEU A 121 -9.07 -2.52 -11.13
N ILE A 122 -8.48 -1.88 -10.13
CA ILE A 122 -8.26 -2.49 -8.80
C ILE A 122 -9.22 -1.93 -7.74
N ASP A 123 -9.68 -0.69 -7.86
CA ASP A 123 -10.43 -0.02 -6.77
C ASP A 123 -11.76 -0.72 -6.44
N GLY A 124 -12.28 -1.51 -7.38
CA GLY A 124 -13.47 -2.35 -7.20
C GLY A 124 -13.40 -3.30 -5.99
N ALA A 125 -12.19 -3.68 -5.56
CA ALA A 125 -11.97 -4.60 -4.45
C ALA A 125 -11.88 -3.91 -3.07
N VAL A 126 -11.70 -2.58 -3.02
CA VAL A 126 -11.38 -1.87 -1.77
C VAL A 126 -12.53 -1.96 -0.76
N ILE A 127 -13.76 -1.64 -1.18
CA ILE A 127 -14.92 -1.64 -0.27
C ILE A 127 -15.29 -3.04 0.20
N PRO A 128 -15.41 -4.07 -0.66
CA PRO A 128 -15.68 -5.44 -0.21
C PRO A 128 -14.61 -5.94 0.76
N SER A 129 -13.33 -5.61 0.54
CA SER A 129 -12.22 -6.00 1.42
C SER A 129 -12.23 -5.25 2.76
N ALA A 130 -12.64 -3.98 2.79
CA ALA A 130 -12.85 -3.29 4.05
C ALA A 130 -14.03 -3.89 4.82
N CYS A 131 -15.13 -4.19 4.12
CA CYS A 131 -16.32 -4.77 4.73
C CYS A 131 -16.05 -6.14 5.38
N THR A 132 -15.09 -6.94 4.90
CA THR A 132 -14.86 -8.27 5.49
C THR A 132 -14.39 -8.20 6.92
N LEU A 133 -13.67 -7.13 7.27
CA LEU A 133 -13.15 -6.90 8.61
C LEU A 133 -14.19 -6.26 9.52
N PHE A 134 -15.10 -5.45 8.97
CA PHE A 134 -16.00 -4.61 9.77
C PHE A 134 -17.48 -5.04 9.74
N TRP A 135 -17.89 -5.89 8.79
CA TRP A 135 -19.29 -6.22 8.55
C TRP A 135 -19.59 -7.72 8.73
N LYS A 136 -20.20 -8.05 9.88
CA LYS A 136 -20.56 -9.44 10.23
C LYS A 136 -21.54 -10.16 9.31
N LYS A 137 -22.25 -9.41 8.46
CA LYS A 137 -23.29 -9.97 7.60
C LYS A 137 -22.85 -10.12 6.14
N GLN A 138 -21.60 -9.77 5.80
CA GLN A 138 -21.14 -9.74 4.42
C GLN A 138 -21.21 -11.13 3.79
N SER A 139 -21.80 -11.17 2.59
CA SER A 139 -21.95 -12.38 1.80
C SER A 139 -20.64 -12.78 1.12
N LYS A 140 -20.35 -14.09 1.05
CA LYS A 140 -19.28 -14.63 0.18
C LYS A 140 -19.43 -14.22 -1.29
N TYR A 141 -20.67 -14.10 -1.76
CA TYR A 141 -20.93 -13.64 -3.13
C TYR A 141 -20.57 -12.17 -3.33
N ALA A 142 -20.73 -11.34 -2.30
CA ALA A 142 -20.39 -9.92 -2.38
C ALA A 142 -18.86 -9.74 -2.52
N ILE A 143 -18.05 -10.50 -1.79
CA ILE A 143 -16.58 -10.36 -1.91
C ILE A 143 -16.03 -10.86 -3.26
N VAL A 144 -16.63 -11.89 -3.85
CA VAL A 144 -16.13 -12.45 -5.12
C VAL A 144 -16.67 -11.68 -6.33
N LEU A 145 -17.99 -11.39 -6.36
CA LEU A 145 -18.62 -10.83 -7.55
C LEU A 145 -18.49 -9.31 -7.64
N VAL A 146 -18.49 -8.59 -6.53
CA VAL A 146 -18.44 -7.11 -6.56
C VAL A 146 -17.16 -6.60 -7.21
N PRO A 147 -15.94 -7.09 -6.88
CA PRO A 147 -14.73 -6.62 -7.54
C PRO A 147 -14.78 -6.84 -9.05
N ILE A 148 -15.20 -8.03 -9.49
CA ILE A 148 -15.28 -8.39 -10.92
C ILE A 148 -16.27 -7.50 -11.67
N ILE A 149 -17.50 -7.37 -11.16
CA ILE A 149 -18.55 -6.57 -11.80
C ILE A 149 -18.16 -5.09 -11.81
N SER A 150 -17.57 -4.59 -10.72
CA SER A 150 -17.15 -3.20 -10.61
C SER A 150 -16.02 -2.90 -11.58
N SER A 151 -14.98 -3.74 -11.66
CA SER A 151 -13.88 -3.54 -12.61
C SER A 151 -14.37 -3.59 -14.05
N LEU A 152 -15.25 -4.55 -14.41
CA LEU A 152 -15.84 -4.61 -15.76
C LEU A 152 -16.67 -3.37 -16.09
N ALA A 153 -17.47 -2.88 -15.14
CA ALA A 153 -18.27 -1.66 -15.32
C ALA A 153 -17.38 -0.42 -15.50
N SER A 154 -16.31 -0.30 -14.71
CA SER A 154 -15.34 0.79 -14.77
C SER A 154 -14.54 0.81 -16.06
N ILE A 155 -14.05 -0.36 -16.51
CA ILE A 155 -13.37 -0.50 -17.81
C ILE A 155 -14.32 -0.13 -18.95
N SER A 156 -15.57 -0.63 -18.90
CA SER A 156 -16.58 -0.36 -19.92
C SER A 156 -16.91 1.13 -19.99
N THR A 157 -17.03 1.80 -18.84
CA THR A 157 -17.26 3.25 -18.75
C THR A 157 -16.07 4.05 -19.24
N TRP A 158 -14.85 3.64 -18.88
CA TRP A 158 -13.63 4.30 -19.33
C TRP A 158 -13.49 4.28 -20.86
N ILE A 159 -13.67 3.11 -21.47
CA ILE A 159 -13.62 2.94 -22.93
C ILE A 159 -14.82 3.63 -23.60
N GLY A 160 -16.02 3.48 -23.03
CA GLY A 160 -17.26 4.04 -23.58
C GLY A 160 -17.25 5.57 -23.60
N VAL A 161 -16.76 6.22 -22.54
CA VAL A 161 -16.64 7.69 -22.48
C VAL A 161 -15.54 8.18 -23.41
N ALA A 162 -14.42 7.45 -23.54
CA ALA A 162 -13.37 7.78 -24.50
C ALA A 162 -13.91 7.74 -25.94
N TYR A 163 -14.65 6.67 -26.30
CA TYR A 163 -15.26 6.53 -27.61
C TYR A 163 -16.34 7.59 -27.87
N HIS A 164 -17.22 7.86 -26.91
CA HIS A 164 -18.29 8.85 -27.09
C HIS A 164 -17.74 10.27 -27.29
N LYS A 165 -16.65 10.63 -26.61
CA LYS A 165 -16.07 11.96 -26.68
C LYS A 165 -15.19 12.18 -27.91
N HIS A 166 -14.39 11.17 -28.29
CA HIS A 166 -13.35 11.32 -29.31
C HIS A 166 -13.60 10.50 -30.59
N GLY A 167 -14.65 9.68 -30.63
CA GLY A 167 -15.01 8.84 -31.79
C GLY A 167 -14.04 7.69 -32.10
N THR A 168 -12.93 7.59 -31.37
CA THR A 168 -11.89 6.56 -31.54
C THR A 168 -11.33 6.14 -30.18
N VAL A 169 -10.83 4.90 -30.09
CA VAL A 169 -10.17 4.37 -28.89
C VAL A 169 -8.70 4.19 -29.19
N THR A 170 -7.89 5.08 -28.63
CA THR A 170 -6.42 5.08 -28.71
C THR A 170 -5.84 5.35 -27.32
N ILE A 171 -4.53 5.14 -27.14
CA ILE A 171 -3.85 5.44 -25.88
C ILE A 171 -4.04 6.91 -25.48
N THR A 172 -4.01 7.83 -26.45
CA THR A 172 -4.18 9.26 -26.20
C THR A 172 -5.60 9.60 -25.74
N THR A 173 -6.63 9.01 -26.34
CA THR A 173 -8.02 9.24 -25.95
C THR A 173 -8.34 8.62 -24.59
N LEU A 174 -7.74 7.47 -24.26
CA LEU A 174 -7.89 6.82 -22.96
C LEU A 174 -7.13 7.55 -21.84
N SER A 175 -6.03 8.23 -22.18
CA SER A 175 -5.24 9.07 -21.26
C SER A 175 -5.88 10.43 -20.98
N ASP A 176 -6.97 10.78 -21.67
CA ASP A 176 -7.67 12.04 -21.44
C ASP A 176 -8.27 12.07 -20.03
N PHE A 177 -8.37 13.27 -19.46
CA PHE A 177 -8.79 13.50 -18.09
C PHE A 177 -10.23 12.99 -17.84
N ILE A 178 -11.16 13.30 -18.75
CA ILE A 178 -12.58 12.98 -18.56
C ILE A 178 -12.86 11.46 -18.57
N PRO A 179 -12.40 10.67 -19.56
CA PRO A 179 -12.57 9.22 -19.52
C PRO A 179 -11.94 8.58 -18.27
N THR A 180 -10.73 9.02 -17.92
CA THR A 180 -9.98 8.51 -16.77
C THR A 180 -10.73 8.77 -15.46
N VAL A 181 -11.26 9.99 -15.27
CA VAL A 181 -12.06 10.33 -14.08
C VAL A 181 -13.36 9.52 -14.06
N ALA A 182 -14.05 9.37 -15.19
CA ALA A 182 -15.29 8.60 -15.26
C ALA A 182 -15.08 7.13 -14.85
N GLY A 183 -14.01 6.50 -15.35
CA GLY A 183 -13.64 5.13 -14.98
C GLY A 183 -13.31 4.99 -13.49
N ASN A 184 -12.46 5.86 -12.95
CA ASN A 184 -12.05 5.82 -11.54
C ASN A 184 -13.22 6.13 -10.59
N MET A 185 -14.09 7.08 -10.95
CA MET A 185 -15.29 7.39 -10.15
C MET A 185 -16.24 6.20 -10.09
N LEU A 186 -16.43 5.49 -11.19
CA LEU A 186 -17.24 4.28 -11.17
C LEU A 186 -16.57 3.15 -10.38
N ALA A 187 -15.25 3.01 -10.45
CA ALA A 187 -14.51 1.98 -9.72
C ALA A 187 -14.62 2.16 -8.20
N LEU A 188 -14.68 3.41 -7.72
CA LEU A 188 -14.87 3.71 -6.30
C LEU A 188 -16.34 3.66 -5.87
N THR A 189 -17.28 4.08 -6.72
CA THR A 189 -18.71 4.19 -6.35
C THR A 189 -19.51 2.92 -6.57
N ALA A 190 -19.18 2.10 -7.58
CA ALA A 190 -19.88 0.86 -7.85
C ALA A 190 -19.83 -0.12 -6.67
N PRO A 191 -18.68 -0.34 -5.99
CA PRO A 191 -18.62 -1.21 -4.82
C PRO A 191 -19.42 -0.69 -3.62
N ILE A 192 -19.58 0.63 -3.47
CA ILE A 192 -20.38 1.24 -2.39
C ILE A 192 -21.85 0.84 -2.52
N ILE A 193 -22.35 0.69 -3.76
CA ILE A 193 -23.73 0.32 -4.03
C ILE A 193 -23.89 -1.21 -4.09
N LEU A 194 -23.00 -1.90 -4.82
CA LEU A 194 -23.10 -3.33 -5.07
C LEU A 194 -22.82 -4.17 -3.81
N THR A 195 -21.90 -3.73 -2.93
CA THR A 195 -21.56 -4.50 -1.71
C THR A 195 -22.75 -4.61 -0.76
N PRO A 196 -23.45 -3.52 -0.37
CA PRO A 196 -24.67 -3.62 0.42
C PRO A 196 -25.78 -4.37 -0.31
N LEU A 197 -26.01 -4.09 -1.60
CA LEU A 197 -27.08 -4.71 -2.38
C LEU A 197 -26.99 -6.24 -2.35
N ILE A 198 -25.84 -6.80 -2.71
CA ILE A 198 -25.62 -8.25 -2.74
C ILE A 198 -25.62 -8.84 -1.32
N THR A 199 -25.09 -8.09 -0.35
CA THR A 199 -25.09 -8.50 1.06
C THR A 199 -26.49 -8.59 1.65
N TYR A 200 -27.40 -7.66 1.32
CA TYR A 200 -28.79 -7.72 1.78
C TYR A 200 -29.62 -8.78 1.06
N LEU A 201 -29.30 -9.12 -0.19
CA LEU A 201 -29.95 -10.19 -0.94
C LEU A 201 -29.64 -11.58 -0.37
N LYS A 202 -28.40 -11.83 0.06
CA LYS A 202 -28.00 -13.07 0.74
C LYS A 202 -27.05 -12.79 1.90
N PRO A 203 -27.57 -12.38 3.07
CA PRO A 203 -26.75 -12.12 4.24
C PRO A 203 -26.16 -13.42 4.77
N GLU A 204 -24.89 -13.40 5.13
CA GLU A 204 -24.19 -14.51 5.77
C GLU A 204 -23.63 -14.02 7.10
N ASN A 205 -24.01 -14.64 8.21
CA ASN A 205 -23.53 -14.24 9.53
C ASN A 205 -22.21 -14.95 9.83
N TYR A 206 -21.10 -14.22 9.68
CA TYR A 206 -19.79 -14.73 10.06
C TYR A 206 -19.52 -14.45 11.54
N ASP A 207 -19.09 -15.49 12.26
CA ASP A 207 -18.67 -15.38 13.65
C ASP A 207 -17.19 -15.02 13.73
N PHE A 208 -16.90 -13.78 14.12
CA PHE A 208 -15.54 -13.27 14.26
C PHE A 208 -14.78 -13.93 15.42
N GLU A 209 -15.46 -14.60 16.35
CA GLU A 209 -14.78 -15.33 17.42
C GLU A 209 -13.92 -16.48 16.86
N LYS A 210 -14.26 -17.02 15.67
CA LYS A 210 -13.43 -18.02 14.97
C LYS A 210 -12.02 -17.51 14.62
N PHE A 211 -11.81 -16.20 14.50
CA PHE A 211 -10.47 -15.66 14.28
C PHE A 211 -9.54 -15.91 15.48
N LYS A 212 -10.09 -16.11 16.69
CA LYS A 212 -9.32 -16.43 17.91
C LYS A 212 -8.88 -17.90 17.96
N GLU A 213 -9.50 -18.75 17.13
CA GLU A 213 -9.19 -20.19 17.02
C GLU A 213 -8.18 -20.49 15.91
N LEU A 214 -7.86 -19.49 15.06
CA LEU A 214 -6.86 -19.66 14.01
C LEU A 214 -5.49 -19.92 14.62
N GLN A 215 -4.97 -21.13 14.42
CA GLN A 215 -3.61 -21.45 14.76
C GLN A 215 -2.67 -20.71 13.79
N GLN A 216 -1.73 -19.96 14.35
CA GLN A 216 -0.64 -19.40 13.58
C GLN A 216 0.14 -20.56 12.94
N VAL A 217 0.36 -20.48 11.64
CA VAL A 217 1.13 -21.50 10.92
C VAL A 217 2.56 -21.50 11.49
N ASP A 218 3.10 -22.69 11.72
CA ASP A 218 4.46 -22.86 12.22
C ASP A 218 5.47 -22.37 11.17
N ASP A 219 5.90 -21.11 11.33
CA ASP A 219 6.91 -20.46 10.50
C ASP A 219 8.34 -20.67 11.07
N SER A 220 8.56 -21.68 11.92
CA SER A 220 9.87 -22.01 12.51
C SER A 220 10.98 -22.31 11.48
N GLY A 221 10.62 -22.52 10.21
CA GLY A 221 11.56 -22.59 9.08
C GLY A 221 12.06 -21.23 8.57
N PHE A 222 11.34 -20.13 8.85
CA PHE A 222 11.72 -18.75 8.53
C PHE A 222 12.41 -18.04 9.71
N ASP A 223 12.20 -18.51 10.94
CA ASP A 223 12.73 -17.89 12.16
C ASP A 223 13.66 -18.85 12.93
N VAL A 224 14.97 -18.71 12.73
CA VAL A 224 16.01 -19.48 13.45
C VAL A 224 15.94 -19.26 14.98
N LYS A 225 15.33 -18.16 15.46
CA LYS A 225 15.14 -17.89 16.90
C LYS A 225 13.88 -18.52 17.49
N ALA A 226 12.85 -18.80 16.69
CA ALA A 226 11.66 -19.52 17.16
C ALA A 226 12.01 -20.94 17.65
N GLN A 227 13.10 -21.52 17.14
CA GLN A 227 13.64 -22.80 17.64
C GLN A 227 14.28 -22.71 19.03
N THR A 228 14.67 -21.51 19.49
CA THR A 228 15.43 -21.33 20.75
C THR A 228 14.55 -20.96 21.95
N GLU A 229 13.41 -20.29 21.73
CA GLU A 229 12.56 -19.80 22.83
C GLU A 229 11.38 -20.70 23.20
N GLY A 230 11.16 -21.83 22.51
CA GLY A 230 10.15 -22.81 22.92
C GLY A 230 8.78 -22.18 23.21
N VAL A 231 8.37 -21.20 22.40
CA VAL A 231 7.06 -20.54 22.53
C VAL A 231 6.03 -21.53 22.00
N ALA A 232 5.64 -22.49 22.85
CA ALA A 232 4.50 -23.34 22.60
C ALA A 232 3.28 -22.44 22.44
N LEU A 233 2.72 -22.41 21.23
CA LEU A 233 1.50 -21.68 20.89
C LEU A 233 0.35 -22.28 21.70
N LYS A 234 0.05 -21.65 22.85
CA LYS A 234 -1.04 -22.07 23.72
C LYS A 234 -2.39 -21.70 23.11
N THR A 235 -3.28 -22.68 23.06
CA THR A 235 -4.67 -22.47 22.61
C THR A 235 -5.39 -21.54 23.60
N ALA A 236 -6.45 -20.83 23.20
CA ALA A 236 -7.19 -19.90 24.08
C ALA A 236 -7.65 -20.54 25.41
N GLN A 237 -7.80 -21.87 25.44
CA GLN A 237 -8.14 -22.68 26.62
C GLN A 237 -6.99 -22.94 27.61
N GLU A 238 -5.73 -22.70 27.23
CA GLU A 238 -4.55 -22.93 28.09
C GLU A 238 -4.02 -21.64 28.73
N ARG A 239 -4.73 -20.52 28.57
CA ARG A 239 -4.33 -19.21 29.13
C ARG A 239 -4.75 -19.10 30.59
N THR A 240 -3.83 -18.65 31.43
CA THR A 240 -4.06 -18.44 32.86
C THR A 240 -5.00 -17.25 33.07
N GLU A 241 -5.77 -17.21 34.16
CA GLU A 241 -6.68 -16.10 34.50
C GLU A 241 -5.97 -14.72 34.46
N ALA A 242 -4.71 -14.65 34.90
CA ALA A 242 -3.88 -13.46 34.81
C ALA A 242 -3.56 -13.03 33.35
N GLU A 243 -3.39 -13.98 32.44
CA GLU A 243 -3.17 -13.70 31.01
C GLU A 243 -4.47 -13.21 30.35
N LEU A 244 -5.63 -13.77 30.73
CA LEU A 244 -6.95 -13.32 30.27
C LEU A 244 -7.26 -11.88 30.70
N VAL A 245 -6.98 -11.52 31.96
CA VAL A 245 -7.14 -10.14 32.45
C VAL A 245 -6.21 -9.18 31.71
N ASN A 246 -4.95 -9.58 31.46
CA ASN A 246 -4.00 -8.77 30.71
C ASN A 246 -4.46 -8.54 29.25
N LEU A 247 -4.98 -9.58 28.60
CA LEU A 247 -5.53 -9.49 27.24
C LEU A 247 -6.75 -8.56 27.17
N GLN A 248 -7.63 -8.61 28.17
CA GLN A 248 -8.78 -7.70 28.25
C GLN A 248 -8.35 -6.24 28.43
N SER A 249 -7.30 -5.97 29.20
CA SER A 249 -6.74 -4.61 29.30
C SER A 249 -6.13 -4.14 27.98
N ILE A 250 -5.38 -5.01 27.30
CA ILE A 250 -4.78 -4.72 25.99
C ILE A 250 -5.88 -4.47 24.94
N GLU A 251 -6.93 -5.30 24.90
CA GLU A 251 -8.08 -5.12 24.02
C GLU A 251 -8.73 -3.74 24.22
N LYS A 252 -8.93 -3.32 25.48
CA LYS A 252 -9.54 -2.02 25.78
C LYS A 252 -8.71 -0.85 25.25
N GLU A 253 -7.38 -0.89 25.42
CA GLU A 253 -6.48 0.13 24.87
C GLU A 253 -6.49 0.14 23.33
N LEU A 254 -6.48 -1.06 22.72
CA LEU A 254 -6.59 -1.23 21.27
C LEU A 254 -7.91 -0.67 20.72
N TYR A 255 -9.03 -0.88 21.41
CA TYR A 255 -10.32 -0.33 21.00
C TYR A 255 -10.32 1.20 20.96
N VAL A 256 -9.71 1.84 21.96
CA VAL A 256 -9.58 3.30 22.02
C VAL A 256 -8.67 3.79 20.90
N ALA A 257 -7.48 3.18 20.74
CA ALA A 257 -6.53 3.52 19.68
C ALA A 257 -7.15 3.36 18.29
N ARG A 258 -7.89 2.27 18.05
CA ARG A 258 -8.62 2.01 16.81
C ARG A 258 -9.62 3.11 16.51
N ASN A 259 -10.41 3.54 17.49
CA ASN A 259 -11.43 4.58 17.25
C ASN A 259 -10.78 5.94 16.92
N TYR A 260 -9.67 6.30 17.57
CA TYR A 260 -8.89 7.48 17.21
C TYR A 260 -8.30 7.37 15.80
N ALA A 261 -7.72 6.21 15.45
CA ALA A 261 -7.16 5.95 14.13
C ALA A 261 -8.23 6.03 13.03
N LEU A 262 -9.41 5.43 13.26
CA LEU A 262 -10.55 5.52 12.35
C LEU A 262 -11.05 6.95 12.19
N GLY A 263 -11.21 7.69 13.29
CA GLY A 263 -11.61 9.10 13.24
C GLY A 263 -10.63 9.97 12.47
N ALA A 264 -9.33 9.81 12.73
CA ALA A 264 -8.27 10.52 12.01
C ALA A 264 -8.23 10.15 10.53
N ALA A 265 -8.32 8.85 10.20
CA ALA A 265 -8.32 8.36 8.83
C ALA A 265 -9.52 8.89 8.04
N LEU A 266 -10.73 8.83 8.61
CA LEU A 266 -11.94 9.37 7.99
C LEU A 266 -11.85 10.89 7.80
N PHE A 267 -11.34 11.61 8.80
CA PHE A 267 -11.15 13.06 8.69
C PHE A 267 -10.18 13.42 7.56
N ILE A 268 -9.02 12.76 7.48
CA ILE A 268 -8.03 13.01 6.42
C ILE A 268 -8.61 12.63 5.06
N ALA A 269 -9.23 11.45 4.95
CA ALA A 269 -9.85 10.99 3.72
C ALA A 269 -10.90 12.00 3.23
N ILE A 270 -11.90 12.36 4.04
CA ILE A 270 -12.95 13.29 3.64
C ILE A 270 -12.36 14.67 3.33
N SER A 271 -11.45 15.17 4.18
CA SER A 271 -10.89 16.52 4.00
C SER A 271 -10.09 16.64 2.71
N LEU A 272 -9.20 15.68 2.43
CA LEU A 272 -8.27 15.77 1.29
C LEU A 272 -8.83 15.23 -0.02
N THR A 273 -9.82 14.31 0.03
CA THR A 273 -10.38 13.71 -1.20
C THR A 273 -11.70 14.34 -1.63
N ILE A 274 -12.50 14.87 -0.68
CA ILE A 274 -13.84 15.41 -0.96
C ILE A 274 -13.87 16.92 -0.70
N LEU A 275 -13.63 17.34 0.55
CA LEU A 275 -13.85 18.72 0.99
C LEU A 275 -12.92 19.72 0.31
N TRP A 276 -11.68 19.32 0.01
CA TRP A 276 -10.71 20.19 -0.63
C TRP A 276 -10.83 20.19 -2.17
N PRO A 277 -10.79 19.04 -2.88
CA PRO A 277 -10.75 19.05 -4.34
C PRO A 277 -12.06 19.45 -5.00
N ILE A 278 -13.22 19.10 -4.43
CA ILE A 278 -14.53 19.34 -5.07
C ILE A 278 -14.86 20.83 -5.17
N PRO A 279 -14.75 21.65 -4.09
CA PRO A 279 -14.99 23.08 -4.20
C PRO A 279 -13.98 23.77 -5.12
N MET A 280 -12.73 23.33 -5.12
CA MET A 280 -11.69 23.91 -5.99
C MET A 280 -11.91 23.61 -7.46
N TYR A 281 -12.31 22.38 -7.78
CA TYR A 281 -12.71 22.00 -9.13
C TYR A 281 -14.00 22.75 -9.55
N GLY A 282 -15.01 22.76 -8.68
CA GLY A 282 -16.30 23.40 -8.95
C GLY A 282 -16.20 24.92 -9.14
N THR A 283 -15.27 25.58 -8.46
CA THR A 283 -15.00 27.03 -8.63
C THR A 283 -14.02 27.34 -9.76
N SER A 284 -13.45 26.31 -10.43
CA SER A 284 -12.38 26.47 -11.42
C SER A 284 -11.24 27.37 -10.92
N TYR A 285 -10.91 27.24 -9.63
CA TYR A 285 -10.00 28.18 -8.96
C TYR A 285 -8.57 28.06 -9.48
N VAL A 286 -8.06 29.14 -10.06
CA VAL A 286 -6.65 29.25 -10.47
C VAL A 286 -5.83 29.75 -9.29
N PHE A 287 -4.79 29.00 -8.92
CA PHE A 287 -3.97 29.33 -7.74
C PHE A 287 -3.28 30.67 -7.89
N SER A 288 -3.56 31.58 -6.95
CA SER A 288 -2.74 32.78 -6.81
C SER A 288 -1.33 32.41 -6.35
N LYS A 289 -0.34 33.25 -6.70
CA LYS A 289 1.06 33.02 -6.30
C LYS A 289 1.21 32.88 -4.77
N GLN A 290 0.46 33.67 -4.00
CA GLN A 290 0.50 33.64 -2.53
C GLN A 290 -0.09 32.33 -1.98
N PHE A 291 -1.25 31.92 -2.51
CA PHE A 291 -1.89 30.66 -2.12
C PHE A 291 -1.02 29.45 -2.47
N PHE A 292 -0.46 29.40 -3.68
CA PHE A 292 0.45 28.34 -4.10
C PHE A 292 1.70 28.27 -3.21
N THR A 293 2.31 29.41 -2.90
CA THR A 293 3.46 29.45 -1.97
C THR A 293 3.09 28.87 -0.60
N GLY A 294 1.94 29.26 -0.05
CA GLY A 294 1.47 28.73 1.23
C GLY A 294 1.26 27.21 1.21
N TRP A 295 0.62 26.71 0.14
CA TRP A 295 0.39 25.27 -0.05
C TRP A 295 1.69 24.46 -0.10
N ILE A 296 2.68 24.96 -0.84
CA ILE A 296 3.99 24.33 -0.95
C ILE A 296 4.69 24.32 0.42
N VAL A 297 4.66 25.41 1.18
CA VAL A 297 5.24 25.46 2.53
C VAL A 297 4.61 24.42 3.47
N VAL A 298 3.28 24.29 3.47
CA VAL A 298 2.57 23.28 4.27
C VAL A 298 3.00 21.87 3.86
N THR A 299 3.10 21.62 2.55
CA THR A 299 3.55 20.32 2.02
C THR A 299 4.98 20.00 2.46
N PHE A 300 5.89 20.98 2.46
CA PHE A 300 7.25 20.80 2.99
C PHE A 300 7.27 20.49 4.48
N ILE A 301 6.52 21.25 5.29
CA ILE A 301 6.43 21.00 6.75
C ILE A 301 5.95 19.57 6.99
N TRP A 302 4.92 19.13 6.27
CA TRP A 302 4.40 17.78 6.41
C TRP A 302 5.41 16.71 5.97
N ALA A 303 6.11 16.93 4.85
CA ALA A 303 7.15 16.01 4.38
C ALA A 303 8.30 15.88 5.39
N PHE A 304 8.79 17.00 5.95
CA PHE A 304 9.85 16.97 6.97
C PHE A 304 9.37 16.34 8.27
N PHE A 305 8.17 16.68 8.73
CA PHE A 305 7.58 16.07 9.92
C PHE A 305 7.44 14.56 9.74
N GLY A 306 6.91 14.11 8.60
CA GLY A 306 6.81 12.69 8.25
C GLY A 306 8.17 12.00 8.22
N ALA A 307 9.17 12.60 7.57
CA ALA A 307 10.53 12.06 7.53
C ALA A 307 11.16 11.94 8.92
N ILE A 308 11.01 12.95 9.78
CA ILE A 308 11.50 12.95 11.16
C ILE A 308 10.81 11.84 11.96
N VAL A 309 9.47 11.74 11.88
CA VAL A 309 8.71 10.73 12.61
C VAL A 309 9.10 9.32 12.15
N VAL A 310 9.09 9.05 10.84
CA VAL A 310 9.42 7.71 10.30
C VAL A 310 10.86 7.31 10.60
N THR A 311 11.81 8.26 10.60
CA THR A 311 13.22 7.95 10.85
C THR A 311 13.56 7.85 12.35
N LEU A 312 13.08 8.78 13.17
CA LEU A 312 13.48 8.85 14.58
C LEU A 312 12.62 8.01 15.52
N LEU A 313 11.35 7.78 15.19
CA LEU A 313 10.43 7.07 16.09
C LEU A 313 10.83 5.59 16.29
N PRO A 314 11.21 4.82 15.24
CA PRO A 314 11.73 3.46 15.43
C PRO A 314 12.98 3.45 16.33
N ILE A 315 13.97 4.29 15.99
CA ILE A 315 15.25 4.41 16.73
C ILE A 315 15.00 4.73 18.21
N PHE A 316 14.09 5.67 18.51
CA PHE A 316 13.77 6.06 19.87
C PHE A 316 13.05 4.95 20.65
N ARG A 317 12.18 4.17 19.99
CA ARG A 317 11.48 3.05 20.61
C ARG A 317 12.42 1.88 20.89
N GLU A 318 13.34 1.59 19.98
CA GLU A 318 14.36 0.56 20.14
C GLU A 318 15.38 0.91 21.24
N SER A 319 15.79 2.18 21.32
CA SER A 319 16.70 2.65 22.37
C SER A 319 16.11 2.58 23.79
N LYS A 320 14.78 2.56 23.93
CA LYS A 320 14.07 2.53 25.22
C LYS A 320 13.57 1.13 25.59
N GLY A 321 14.39 0.10 25.36
CA GLY A 321 14.09 -1.31 25.63
C GLY A 321 13.06 -1.55 26.74
N ASN A 322 11.99 -2.29 26.40
CA ASN A 322 10.80 -2.61 27.22
C ASN A 322 9.68 -1.55 27.32
N LEU A 323 9.19 -1.02 26.19
CA LEU A 323 7.77 -0.61 26.14
C LEU A 323 6.94 -1.82 25.67
N PRO A 324 5.87 -2.23 26.39
CA PRO A 324 5.00 -3.31 25.94
C PRO A 324 4.45 -2.99 24.55
N LEU A 325 4.61 -3.97 23.66
CA LEU A 325 4.28 -3.92 22.25
C LEU A 325 2.83 -3.46 22.05
N LEU A 326 2.61 -2.41 21.27
CA LEU A 326 1.36 -2.30 20.50
C LEU A 326 1.47 -3.35 19.38
N PRO A 327 0.66 -4.44 19.37
CA PRO A 327 0.84 -5.54 18.43
C PRO A 327 0.53 -5.19 16.96
N CYS A 328 0.19 -3.94 16.65
CA CYS A 328 -0.33 -3.57 15.34
C CYS A 328 0.71 -3.10 14.33
N CYS A 329 1.97 -2.89 14.72
CA CYS A 329 3.02 -2.48 13.78
C CYS A 329 4.37 -3.05 14.22
N TYR A 330 5.02 -3.77 13.29
CA TYR A 330 6.36 -4.34 13.32
C TYR A 330 6.54 -5.74 13.96
N HIS A 331 6.65 -6.73 13.07
CA HIS A 331 7.48 -7.91 13.27
C HIS A 331 8.95 -7.42 13.37
N LYS A 332 9.66 -7.91 14.38
CA LYS A 332 11.01 -7.49 14.81
C LYS A 332 12.04 -7.47 13.66
N GLU A 333 12.75 -6.34 13.54
CA GLU A 333 13.93 -6.20 12.69
C GLU A 333 15.05 -7.17 13.09
N ILE A 334 15.70 -7.73 12.07
CA ILE A 334 16.92 -8.52 12.12
C ILE A 334 18.08 -7.55 12.33
N SER A 335 18.54 -7.38 13.57
CA SER A 335 19.81 -6.70 13.86
C SER A 335 20.98 -7.66 13.60
N ILE A 336 21.72 -7.38 12.51
CA ILE A 336 23.01 -8.00 12.21
C ILE A 336 24.03 -7.51 13.23
N GLY A 337 24.76 -8.47 13.80
CA GLY A 337 25.51 -8.33 15.03
C GLY A 337 26.71 -7.38 15.00
N MET A 338 26.92 -6.75 16.16
CA MET A 338 28.24 -6.52 16.74
C MET A 338 28.08 -6.61 18.27
N SER A 339 28.18 -7.81 18.82
CA SER A 339 28.34 -8.00 20.26
C SER A 339 29.83 -7.88 20.61
N ARG A 340 30.15 -6.82 21.35
CA ARG A 340 31.37 -6.75 22.18
C ARG A 340 31.08 -7.63 23.41
N GLN A 341 31.78 -8.75 23.55
CA GLN A 341 31.76 -9.55 24.78
C GLN A 341 32.29 -8.69 25.95
N PRO A 342 31.62 -8.68 27.11
CA PRO A 342 32.29 -8.40 28.37
C PRO A 342 32.93 -9.69 28.90
N ASP A 343 34.18 -9.55 29.32
CA ASP A 343 35.00 -10.55 29.98
C ASP A 343 34.28 -11.15 31.21
N GLU A 344 34.09 -12.47 31.22
CA GLU A 344 33.92 -13.22 32.46
C GLU A 344 35.29 -13.67 32.95
N ALA A 345 35.69 -13.12 34.09
CA ALA A 345 36.78 -13.61 34.90
C ALA A 345 36.29 -14.78 35.80
N ILE A 346 37.23 -15.64 36.19
CA ILE A 346 37.16 -16.69 37.24
C ILE A 346 36.53 -18.00 36.70
N MET A 347 37.22 -19.13 36.55
CA MET A 347 38.42 -19.72 37.17
C MET A 347 39.05 -20.71 36.18
#